data_AF-A0A2V9D9I7-F1
#
_entry.id   AF-A0A2V9D9I7-F1
#
_cell.length_a   1.000
_cell.length_b   1.000
_cell.length_c   1.000
_cell.angle_alpha   90.00
_cell.angle_beta   90.00
_cell.angle_gamma   90.00
#
_symmetry.space_group_name_H-M   'P 1'
#
loop_
_entity.id
_entity.type
_entity.pdbx_description
1 polymer ?
#
loop_
_entity_poly.entity_id
_entity_poly.type
_entity_poly.pdbx_seq_one_letter_code
_entity_poly.pdbx_strand_id
1 'polypeptide(L)'
;MYIRITLSRTTTVRKSDSVDWKAVGRRIRELRGIDLTQREFGARIGVSQNYLSTMEHGKVQVGAEILLKIGREFGRSIEWLLTGKE
;
A
#
# COMPACT_ATOMS: atom_id res chain seq x y z
N MET A 1 -16.26 3.75 -47.95
CA MET A 1 -16.23 2.60 -47.03
C MET A 1 -14.99 2.71 -46.15
N TYR A 2 -15.13 3.29 -44.95
CA TYR A 2 -14.18 3.15 -43.83
C TYR A 2 -14.98 3.27 -42.54
N ILE A 3 -14.93 2.24 -41.71
CA ILE A 3 -15.64 2.17 -40.42
C ILE A 3 -14.79 2.94 -39.40
N ARG A 4 -15.29 4.08 -38.90
CA ARG A 4 -14.72 4.74 -37.73
C ARG A 4 -15.12 3.95 -36.48
N ILE A 5 -14.20 3.16 -35.95
CA ILE A 5 -14.38 2.53 -34.63
C ILE A 5 -13.76 3.47 -33.59
N THR A 6 -14.57 4.37 -33.04
CA THR A 6 -14.21 5.12 -31.83
C THR A 6 -14.53 4.23 -30.63
N LEU A 7 -13.57 3.41 -30.19
CA LEU A 7 -13.67 2.69 -28.92
C LEU A 7 -12.88 3.43 -27.85
N SER A 8 -13.45 4.49 -27.28
CA SER A 8 -13.07 4.96 -25.95
C SER A 8 -13.65 3.98 -24.92
N ARG A 9 -12.95 2.87 -24.66
CA ARG A 9 -13.23 2.02 -23.50
C ARG A 9 -12.64 2.68 -22.26
N THR A 10 -13.40 3.55 -21.62
CA THR A 10 -13.17 3.87 -20.20
C THR A 10 -13.62 2.67 -19.38
N THR A 11 -12.66 1.81 -18.99
CA THR A 11 -12.90 0.77 -18.01
C THR A 11 -13.14 1.44 -16.65
N THR A 12 -14.41 1.63 -16.28
CA THR A 12 -14.78 2.01 -14.92
C THR A 12 -14.46 0.84 -13.99
N VAL A 13 -13.31 0.91 -13.30
CA VAL A 13 -12.95 -0.05 -12.24
C VAL A 13 -14.07 -0.04 -11.20
N ARG A 14 -14.59 -1.24 -10.85
CA ARG A 14 -15.69 -1.34 -9.88
C ARG A 14 -15.18 -0.91 -8.50
N LYS A 15 -16.05 -0.28 -7.71
CA LYS A 15 -15.77 0.19 -6.34
C LYS A 15 -15.30 -0.95 -5.39
N SER A 16 -15.46 -2.21 -5.79
CA SER A 16 -15.00 -3.41 -5.07
C SER A 16 -13.50 -3.70 -5.22
N ASP A 17 -12.82 -3.11 -6.19
CA ASP A 17 -11.46 -3.51 -6.58
C ASP A 17 -10.39 -2.54 -6.05
N SER A 18 -10.79 -1.50 -5.33
CA SER A 18 -9.87 -0.54 -4.74
C SER A 18 -9.30 -1.04 -3.41
N VAL A 19 -7.98 -0.95 -3.25
CA VAL A 19 -7.28 -1.27 -2.00
C VAL A 19 -7.80 -0.39 -0.84
N ASP A 20 -8.14 -1.01 0.29
CA ASP A 20 -8.42 -0.29 1.54
C ASP A 20 -7.12 0.17 2.20
N TRP A 21 -6.69 1.38 1.87
CA TRP A 21 -5.47 1.97 2.42
C TRP A 21 -5.51 2.23 3.92
N LYS A 22 -6.70 2.35 4.54
CA LYS A 22 -6.80 2.42 6.00
C LYS A 22 -6.47 1.06 6.62
N ALA A 23 -6.91 -0.04 6.01
CA ALA A 23 -6.53 -1.38 6.46
C ALA A 23 -5.03 -1.65 6.25
N VAL A 24 -4.47 -1.26 5.09
CA VAL A 24 -3.02 -1.35 4.84
C VAL A 24 -2.23 -0.58 5.90
N GLY A 25 -2.63 0.66 6.19
CA GLY A 25 -1.97 1.49 7.21
C GLY A 25 -1.97 0.85 8.60
N ARG A 26 -3.09 0.22 9.01
CA ARG A 26 -3.16 -0.53 10.28
C ARG A 26 -2.17 -1.69 10.31
N ARG A 27 -2.07 -2.49 9.24
CA ARG A 27 -1.10 -3.61 9.16
C ARG A 27 0.35 -3.14 9.19
N ILE A 28 0.66 -2.02 8.54
CA ILE A 28 2.01 -1.41 8.63
C ILE A 28 2.32 -1.01 10.08
N ARG A 29 1.34 -0.41 10.78
CA ARG A 29 1.47 -0.04 12.19
C ARG A 29 1.62 -1.27 13.10
N GLU A 30 0.90 -2.35 12.80
CA GLU A 30 1.02 -3.63 13.51
C GLU A 30 2.42 -4.24 13.33
N LEU A 31 2.97 -4.24 12.11
CA LEU A 31 4.34 -4.71 11.85
C LEU A 31 5.39 -3.88 12.58
N ARG A 32 5.17 -2.56 12.72
CA ARG A 32 6.07 -1.71 13.50
C ARG A 32 6.05 -2.07 14.99
N GLY A 33 4.90 -2.47 15.51
CA GLY A 33 4.73 -2.81 16.92
C GLY A 33 4.95 -1.62 17.86
N ILE A 34 5.28 -1.94 19.12
CA ILE A 34 5.57 -0.94 20.18
C ILE A 34 7.06 -0.62 20.30
N ASP A 35 7.94 -1.49 19.80
CA ASP A 35 9.39 -1.39 20.02
C ASP A 35 10.08 -0.40 19.08
N LEU A 36 9.48 -0.13 17.93
CA LEU A 36 10.05 0.79 16.93
C LEU A 36 9.27 2.09 16.88
N THR A 37 10.00 3.20 16.94
CA THR A 37 9.46 4.51 16.57
C THR A 37 9.19 4.56 15.07
N GLN A 38 8.30 5.46 14.64
CA GLN A 38 8.04 5.66 13.21
C GLN A 38 9.31 6.12 12.46
N ARG A 39 10.23 6.82 13.13
CA ARG A 39 11.50 7.23 12.54
C ARG A 39 12.41 6.02 12.26
N GLU A 40 12.52 5.09 13.19
CA GLU A 40 13.34 3.88 13.03
C GLU A 40 12.77 2.94 11.98
N PHE A 41 11.45 2.70 12.02
CA PHE A 41 10.79 1.90 11.00
C PHE A 41 10.92 2.54 9.62
N GLY A 42 10.70 3.85 9.52
CA GLY A 42 10.84 4.59 8.28
C GLY A 42 12.25 4.47 7.69
N ALA A 43 13.28 4.58 8.54
CA ALA A 43 14.66 4.40 8.12
C ALA A 43 14.94 3.01 7.54
N ARG A 44 14.39 1.93 8.14
CA ARG A 44 14.56 0.55 7.65
C ARG A 44 13.98 0.33 6.25
N ILE A 45 12.84 0.95 5.96
CA ILE A 45 12.18 0.82 4.64
C ILE A 45 12.53 1.96 3.66
N GLY A 46 13.41 2.88 4.08
CA GLY A 46 13.91 3.98 3.25
C GLY A 46 12.91 5.11 3.00
N VAL A 47 12.08 5.45 3.99
CA VAL A 47 11.11 6.55 3.93
C VAL A 47 11.24 7.53 5.09
N SER A 48 10.74 8.75 4.90
CA SER A 48 10.66 9.71 5.99
C SER A 48 9.62 9.30 7.05
N GLN A 49 9.84 9.70 8.30
CA GLN A 49 8.90 9.47 9.40
C GLN A 49 7.51 10.06 9.09
N ASN A 50 7.45 11.25 8.47
CA ASN A 50 6.19 11.88 8.11
C ASN A 50 5.43 11.07 7.05
N TYR A 51 6.12 10.52 6.05
CA TYR A 51 5.49 9.64 5.07
C TYR A 51 5.01 8.33 5.71
N LEU A 52 5.80 7.73 6.62
CA LEU A 52 5.32 6.58 7.38
C LEU A 52 4.06 6.91 8.21
N SER A 53 4.02 8.08 8.85
CA SER A 53 2.84 8.52 9.58
C SER A 53 1.62 8.61 8.67
N THR A 54 1.72 9.22 7.48
CA THR A 54 0.58 9.27 6.55
C THR A 54 0.16 7.89 6.04
N MET A 55 1.12 6.98 5.83
CA MET A 55 0.86 5.58 5.47
C MET A 55 0.10 4.83 6.58
N GLU A 56 0.56 4.91 7.83
CA GLU A 56 -0.10 4.23 8.97
C GLU A 56 -1.54 4.72 9.21
N HIS A 57 -1.81 5.99 8.90
CA HIS A 57 -3.16 6.56 8.97
C HIS A 57 -4.01 6.28 7.72
N GLY A 58 -3.46 5.59 6.71
CA GLY A 58 -4.14 5.30 5.45
C GLY A 58 -4.50 6.53 4.62
N LYS A 59 -3.75 7.62 4.77
CA LYS A 59 -4.00 8.91 4.08
C LYS A 59 -3.39 8.96 2.68
N VAL A 60 -2.57 7.98 2.33
CA VAL A 60 -1.85 7.91 1.05
C VAL A 60 -1.89 6.49 0.51
N GLN A 61 -1.81 6.37 -0.81
CA GLN A 61 -1.53 5.10 -1.47
C GLN A 61 -0.04 4.78 -1.31
N VAL A 62 0.26 3.53 -0.98
CA VAL A 62 1.65 3.06 -0.81
C VAL A 62 2.12 2.43 -2.11
N GLY A 63 3.27 2.88 -2.61
CA GLY A 63 3.87 2.33 -3.83
C GLY A 63 4.29 0.87 -3.66
N ALA A 64 4.24 0.10 -4.75
CA ALA A 64 4.58 -1.33 -4.76
C ALA A 64 6.00 -1.61 -4.25
N GLU A 65 6.97 -0.75 -4.55
CA GLU A 65 8.36 -0.90 -4.07
C GLU A 65 8.45 -0.82 -2.54
N ILE A 66 7.69 0.08 -1.90
CA ILE A 66 7.67 0.22 -0.45
C ILE A 66 6.98 -0.99 0.19
N LEU A 67 5.85 -1.45 -0.38
CA LEU A 67 5.18 -2.66 0.07
C LEU A 67 6.09 -3.89 -0.02
N LEU A 68 6.85 -4.02 -1.12
CA LEU A 68 7.82 -5.10 -1.29
C LEU A 68 8.96 -5.02 -0.26
N LYS A 69 9.48 -3.82 0.03
CA LYS A 69 10.51 -3.63 1.08
C LYS A 69 9.98 -4.03 2.46
N ILE A 70 8.77 -3.59 2.81
CA ILE A 70 8.12 -3.98 4.08
C ILE A 70 7.98 -5.51 4.15
N GLY A 71 7.47 -6.13 3.08
CA GLY A 71 7.30 -7.58 3.06
C GLY A 71 8.60 -8.36 3.26
N ARG A 72 9.70 -7.91 2.66
CA ARG A 72 11.04 -8.51 2.83
C ARG A 72 11.63 -8.28 4.22
N GLU A 73 11.51 -7.07 4.76
CA GLU A 73 12.08 -6.70 6.07
C GLU A 73 11.36 -7.44 7.22
N PHE A 74 10.04 -7.63 7.12
CA PHE A 74 9.21 -8.16 8.21
C PHE A 74 8.62 -9.55 7.95
N GLY A 75 9.03 -10.22 6.86
CA GLY A 75 8.60 -11.59 6.55
C GLY A 75 7.09 -11.71 6.30
N ARG A 76 6.52 -10.83 5.47
CA ARG A 76 5.10 -10.84 5.09
C ARG A 76 4.92 -10.74 3.59
N SER A 77 3.87 -11.38 3.07
CA SER A 77 3.52 -11.28 1.66
C SER A 77 2.90 -9.91 1.35
N ILE A 78 3.02 -9.47 0.10
CA ILE A 78 2.32 -8.26 -0.38
C ILE A 78 0.80 -8.48 -0.32
N GLU A 79 0.33 -9.70 -0.59
CA GLU A 79 -1.07 -10.07 -0.45
C GLU A 79 -1.58 -9.84 0.97
N TRP A 80 -0.83 -10.24 1.99
CA TRP A 80 -1.18 -9.99 3.39
C TRP A 80 -1.21 -8.49 3.70
N LEU A 81 -0.22 -7.73 3.22
CA LEU A 81 -0.19 -6.27 3.43
C LEU A 81 -1.45 -5.59 2.85
N LEU A 82 -1.87 -6.01 1.65
CA LEU A 82 -3.00 -5.42 0.95
C LEU A 82 -4.35 -5.92 1.48
N THR A 83 -4.47 -7.21 1.77
CA THR A 83 -5.77 -7.88 1.99
C THR A 83 -5.94 -8.44 3.40
N GLY A 84 -4.84 -8.73 4.11
CA GLY A 84 -4.83 -9.41 5.41
C GLY A 84 -5.06 -10.92 5.31
N LYS A 85 -5.04 -11.48 4.11
CA LYS A 85 -5.09 -12.92 3.85
C LYS A 85 -3.68 -13.44 3.57
N GLU A 86 -3.40 -14.67 3.98
CA GLU A 86 -2.15 -15.40 3.65
C GLU A 86 -2.19 -15.91 2.21
#